data_AF-A0A6G9AZE0-F1
#
_entry.id   AF-A0A6G9AZE0-F1
#
_cell.length_a   1.000
_cell.length_b   1.000
_cell.length_c   1.000
_cell.angle_alpha   90.00
_cell.angle_beta   90.00
_cell.angle_gamma   90.00
#
_symmetry.space_group_name_H-M   'P 1'
#
loop_
_entity.id
_entity.type
_entity.pdbx_description
1 polymer ?
#
loop_
_entity_poly.entity_id
_entity_poly.type
_entity_poly.pdbx_seq_one_letter_code
_entity_poly.pdbx_strand_id
1 'polypeptide(L)'
;MTNARILYTSEGRSGTVHFRSEETSFDMWYEFAGGNALAIINIPTPQYWQQLTKTPLLQRPAILQFIGEQVVRDQVTSEGYFRIDDDFITIYTGREPGR
;
A
#
# COMPACT_ATOMS: atom_id res chain seq x y z
N MET A 1 4.77 -5.23 -14.51
CA MET A 1 5.31 -5.54 -13.19
C MET A 1 5.65 -7.02 -13.21
N THR A 2 6.92 -7.35 -13.34
CA THR A 2 7.39 -8.75 -13.38
C THR A 2 7.94 -9.11 -12.01
N ASN A 3 7.55 -10.28 -11.47
CA ASN A 3 8.00 -10.79 -10.17
C ASN A 3 7.82 -9.80 -8.99
N ALA A 4 6.74 -9.01 -9.01
CA ALA A 4 6.42 -8.08 -7.94
C ALA A 4 5.96 -8.80 -6.66
N ARG A 5 6.43 -8.33 -5.50
CA ARG A 5 6.07 -8.85 -4.17
C ARG A 5 6.10 -7.75 -3.11
N ILE A 6 5.36 -7.99 -2.03
CA ILE A 6 5.36 -7.16 -0.83
C ILE A 6 6.05 -7.91 0.31
N LEU A 7 6.87 -7.19 1.08
CA LEU A 7 7.45 -7.68 2.34
C LEU A 7 7.11 -6.68 3.45
N TYR A 8 7.15 -7.14 4.70
CA TYR A 8 6.75 -6.35 5.86
C TYR A 8 7.82 -6.40 6.94
N THR A 9 8.17 -5.23 7.47
CA THR A 9 8.90 -5.11 8.74
C THR A 9 7.96 -4.49 9.75
N SER A 10 7.75 -5.13 10.90
CA SER A 10 6.91 -4.62 11.98
C SER A 10 7.74 -4.11 13.14
N GLU A 11 7.37 -2.94 13.64
CA GLU A 11 7.94 -2.27 14.82
C GLU A 11 6.86 -2.08 15.90
N GLY A 12 5.86 -2.97 15.91
CA GLY A 12 4.70 -2.88 16.81
C GLY A 12 3.50 -2.24 16.11
N ARG A 13 3.15 -1.00 16.48
CA ARG A 13 2.01 -0.27 15.91
C ARG A 13 2.31 0.43 14.57
N SER A 14 3.54 0.33 14.11
CA SER A 14 4.02 0.90 12.86
C SER A 14 5.03 -0.04 12.23
N GLY A 15 5.49 0.30 11.04
CA GLY A 15 6.58 -0.40 10.39
C GLY A 15 6.75 0.03 8.95
N THR A 16 7.28 -0.88 8.13
CA THR A 16 7.55 -0.61 6.72
C THR A 16 6.97 -1.69 5.83
N VAL A 17 6.26 -1.27 4.78
CA VAL A 17 5.86 -2.06 3.62
C VAL A 17 6.92 -1.89 2.54
N HIS A 18 7.48 -3.00 2.08
CA HIS A 18 8.55 -3.01 1.07
C HIS A 18 7.99 -3.51 -0.26
N PHE A 19 7.91 -2.64 -1.26
CA PHE A 19 7.60 -3.04 -2.63
C PHE A 19 8.89 -3.47 -3.35
N ARG A 20 8.89 -4.67 -3.94
CA ARG A 20 10.03 -5.20 -4.71
C ARG A 20 9.53 -5.79 -6.03
N SER A 21 10.17 -5.41 -7.12
CA SER A 21 9.97 -5.97 -8.47
C SER A 21 11.33 -6.04 -9.19
N GLU A 22 11.35 -6.59 -10.40
CA GLU A 22 12.56 -6.51 -11.23
C GLU A 22 12.86 -5.07 -11.69
N GLU A 23 11.83 -4.24 -11.88
CA GLU A 23 11.98 -2.91 -12.44
C GLU A 23 12.30 -1.84 -11.39
N THR A 24 11.81 -2.00 -10.16
CA THR A 24 12.04 -1.05 -9.06
C THR A 24 11.88 -1.68 -7.67
N SER A 25 12.39 -0.97 -6.67
CA SER A 25 12.13 -1.18 -5.25
C SER A 25 11.95 0.15 -4.53
N PHE A 26 11.01 0.20 -3.60
CA PHE A 26 10.84 1.33 -2.68
C PHE A 26 10.11 0.89 -1.42
N ASP A 27 10.22 1.73 -0.39
CA ASP A 27 9.72 1.47 0.96
C ASP A 27 8.67 2.52 1.35
N MET A 28 7.67 2.07 2.10
CA MET A 28 6.54 2.88 2.55
C MET A 28 6.34 2.60 4.04
N TRP A 29 6.40 3.63 4.85
CA TRP A 29 6.04 3.53 6.25
C TRP A 29 4.53 3.32 6.41
N TYR A 30 4.15 2.57 7.44
CA TYR A 30 2.75 2.42 7.83
C TYR A 30 2.59 2.58 9.34
N GLU A 31 1.37 2.92 9.74
CA GLU A 31 0.92 2.84 11.13
C GLU A 31 -0.49 2.27 11.23
N PHE A 32 -0.79 1.66 12.38
CA PHE A 32 -2.14 1.23 12.71
C PHE A 32 -3.04 2.40 13.03
N ALA A 33 -4.19 2.41 12.35
CA ALA A 33 -5.23 3.41 12.51
C ALA A 33 -6.25 3.00 13.59
N GLY A 34 -7.45 3.58 13.56
CA GLY A 34 -8.53 3.31 14.50
C GLY A 34 -9.88 3.11 13.82
N GLY A 35 -10.82 2.51 14.56
CA GLY A 35 -12.14 2.15 14.04
C GLY A 35 -12.05 1.04 13.00
N ASN A 36 -12.68 1.23 11.84
CA ASN A 36 -12.64 0.24 10.76
C ASN A 36 -11.39 0.36 9.87
N ALA A 37 -10.61 1.45 10.01
CA ALA A 37 -9.31 1.57 9.36
C ALA A 37 -8.27 0.81 10.20
N LEU A 38 -7.66 -0.20 9.60
CA LEU A 38 -6.64 -1.03 10.24
C LEU A 38 -5.27 -0.37 10.19
N ALA A 39 -4.88 0.13 9.01
CA ALA A 39 -3.59 0.74 8.80
C ALA A 39 -3.65 1.82 7.71
N ILE A 40 -2.77 2.80 7.81
CA ILE A 40 -2.47 3.77 6.76
C ILE A 40 -1.02 3.58 6.31
N ILE A 41 -0.82 3.52 5.01
CA ILE A 41 0.49 3.32 4.38
C ILE A 41 0.79 4.61 3.62
N ASN A 42 1.87 5.30 3.95
CA ASN A 42 2.24 6.51 3.23
C ASN A 42 2.76 6.15 1.83
N ILE A 43 2.40 6.94 0.83
CA ILE A 43 2.84 6.74 -0.56
C ILE A 43 3.43 8.02 -1.13
N PRO A 44 4.37 7.92 -2.08
CA PRO A 44 4.80 9.08 -2.83
C PRO A 44 3.63 9.74 -3.56
N THR A 45 3.48 11.05 -3.36
CA THR A 45 2.49 11.86 -4.07
C THR A 45 2.76 11.84 -5.57
N PRO A 46 1.78 12.16 -6.44
CA PRO A 46 1.98 12.23 -7.87
C PRO A 46 3.20 13.08 -8.29
N GLN A 47 3.43 14.20 -7.60
CA GLN A 47 4.54 15.11 -7.86
C GLN A 47 5.91 14.45 -7.60
N TYR A 48 6.03 13.66 -6.53
CA TYR A 48 7.30 13.04 -6.13
C TYR A 48 7.45 11.59 -6.57
N TRP A 49 6.42 11.02 -7.19
CA TRP A 49 6.35 9.61 -7.56
C TRP A 49 7.56 9.13 -8.37
N GLN A 50 7.83 9.76 -9.51
CA GLN A 50 8.93 9.34 -10.39
C GLN A 50 10.29 9.48 -9.71
N GLN A 51 10.47 10.55 -8.93
CA GLN A 51 11.72 10.81 -8.22
C GLN A 51 12.03 9.73 -7.18
N LEU A 52 11.02 9.33 -6.40
CA LEU A 52 11.17 8.42 -5.27
C LEU A 52 11.09 6.94 -5.66
N THR A 53 10.23 6.60 -6.62
CA THR A 53 10.00 5.19 -7.01
C THR A 53 10.74 4.76 -8.25
N LYS A 54 11.33 5.70 -9.00
CA LYS A 54 11.96 5.45 -10.32
C LYS A 54 11.02 4.82 -11.36
N THR A 55 9.70 4.89 -11.16
CA THR A 55 8.70 4.40 -12.11
C THR A 55 7.89 5.55 -12.71
N PRO A 56 7.44 5.46 -13.97
CA PRO A 56 6.60 6.48 -14.60
C PRO A 56 5.31 6.74 -13.81
N LEU A 57 4.87 8.00 -13.75
CA LEU A 57 3.61 8.37 -13.06
C LEU A 57 2.40 7.61 -13.62
N LEU A 58 2.40 7.28 -14.92
CA LEU A 58 1.35 6.46 -15.54
C LEU A 58 1.21 5.06 -14.93
N GLN A 59 2.28 4.52 -14.34
CA GLN A 59 2.25 3.21 -13.67
C GLN A 59 1.80 3.30 -12.20
N ARG A 60 1.75 4.51 -11.62
CA ARG A 60 1.37 4.72 -10.20
C ARG A 60 0.06 4.00 -9.83
N PRO A 61 -1.06 4.16 -10.56
CA PRO A 61 -2.31 3.51 -10.15
C PRO A 61 -2.21 1.99 -10.12
N ALA A 62 -1.55 1.37 -11.10
CA ALA A 62 -1.43 -0.09 -11.17
C ALA A 62 -0.53 -0.64 -10.06
N ILE A 63 0.56 0.05 -9.72
CA ILE A 63 1.47 -0.34 -8.64
C ILE A 63 0.77 -0.21 -7.28
N LEU A 64 0.09 0.92 -7.04
CA LEU A 64 -0.64 1.15 -5.78
C LEU A 64 -1.82 0.18 -5.62
N GLN A 65 -2.53 -0.13 -6.69
CA GLN A 65 -3.59 -1.15 -6.71
C GLN A 65 -3.02 -2.51 -6.26
N PHE A 66 -1.91 -2.94 -6.87
CA PHE A 66 -1.25 -4.19 -6.49
C PHE A 66 -0.84 -4.20 -5.01
N ILE A 67 -0.24 -3.10 -4.51
CA ILE A 67 0.15 -2.99 -3.10
C ILE A 67 -1.08 -3.15 -2.20
N GLY A 68 -2.16 -2.40 -2.45
CA GLY A 68 -3.38 -2.47 -1.65
C GLY A 68 -4.01 -3.87 -1.64
N GLU A 69 -4.09 -4.52 -2.81
CA GLU A 69 -4.63 -5.88 -2.94
C GLU A 69 -3.80 -6.91 -2.18
N GLN A 70 -2.47 -6.85 -2.29
CA GLN A 70 -1.58 -7.76 -1.59
C GLN A 70 -1.65 -7.53 -0.07
N VAL A 71 -1.64 -6.27 0.39
CA VAL A 71 -1.74 -5.97 1.83
C VAL A 71 -3.04 -6.49 2.42
N VAL A 72 -4.18 -6.26 1.74
CA VAL A 72 -5.47 -6.80 2.20
C VAL A 72 -5.41 -8.32 2.28
N ARG A 73 -4.89 -8.99 1.25
CA ARG A 73 -4.78 -10.44 1.21
C ARG A 73 -3.87 -11.01 2.31
N ASP A 74 -2.74 -10.36 2.57
CA ASP A 74 -1.71 -10.89 3.47
C ASP A 74 -2.01 -10.59 4.93
N GLN A 75 -2.58 -9.42 5.23
CA GLN A 75 -2.64 -8.86 6.58
C GLN A 75 -4.07 -8.78 7.15
N VAL A 76 -5.11 -8.87 6.33
CA VAL A 76 -6.50 -8.79 6.81
C VAL A 76 -7.09 -10.20 6.89
N THR A 77 -7.39 -10.62 8.11
CA THR A 77 -7.90 -11.98 8.40
C THR A 77 -9.39 -12.17 8.12
N SER A 78 -10.12 -11.06 7.98
CA SER A 78 -11.55 -11.01 7.64
C SER A 78 -11.78 -10.49 6.22
N GLU A 79 -13.03 -10.24 5.84
CA GLU A 79 -13.30 -9.32 4.73
C GLU A 79 -12.55 -8.00 4.96
N GLY A 80 -12.02 -7.42 3.88
CA GLY A 80 -11.24 -6.20 3.91
C GLY A 80 -11.20 -5.55 2.55
N TYR A 81 -10.88 -4.26 2.54
CA TYR A 81 -10.74 -3.45 1.33
C TYR A 81 -9.70 -2.35 1.57
N PHE A 82 -9.35 -1.62 0.53
CA PHE A 82 -8.45 -0.48 0.65
C PHE A 82 -8.97 0.71 -0.16
N ARG A 83 -8.51 1.90 0.20
CA ARG A 83 -8.70 3.12 -0.58
C ARG A 83 -7.37 3.78 -0.81
N ILE A 84 -7.20 4.36 -2.00
CA ILE A 84 -6.01 5.10 -2.39
C ILE A 84 -6.43 6.57 -2.53
N ASP A 85 -5.68 7.45 -1.89
CA ASP A 85 -5.71 8.88 -2.14
C ASP A 85 -4.34 9.37 -2.66
N ASP A 86 -4.03 10.65 -2.53
CA ASP A 86 -2.76 11.19 -3.03
C ASP A 86 -1.57 10.82 -2.14
N ASP A 87 -1.79 10.65 -0.83
CA ASP A 87 -0.74 10.52 0.18
C ASP A 87 -0.74 9.15 0.85
N PHE A 88 -1.86 8.41 0.81
CA PHE A 88 -2.04 7.17 1.54
C PHE A 88 -2.74 6.06 0.74
N ILE A 89 -2.38 4.82 1.10
CA ILE A 89 -3.28 3.67 1.01
C ILE A 89 -3.84 3.42 2.40
N THR A 90 -5.16 3.51 2.57
CA THR A 90 -5.82 3.13 3.82
C THR A 90 -6.40 1.73 3.70
N ILE A 91 -6.01 0.84 4.60
CA ILE A 91 -6.49 -0.54 4.70
C ILE A 91 -7.64 -0.59 5.70
N TYR A 92 -8.74 -1.23 5.33
CA TYR A 92 -9.94 -1.37 6.15
C TYR A 92 -10.30 -2.84 6.38
N THR A 93 -10.95 -3.10 7.51
CA THR A 93 -11.67 -4.35 7.77
C THR A 93 -13.17 -4.20 7.44
N GLY A 94 -13.80 -5.31 7.05
CA GLY A 94 -15.21 -5.40 6.69
C GLY A 94 -15.47 -5.22 5.19
N ARG A 95 -16.76 -5.12 4.83
CA ARG A 95 -17.19 -4.87 3.45
C ARG A 95 -16.96 -3.41 3.08
N GLU A 96 -16.58 -3.21 1.82
CA GLU A 96 -16.51 -1.88 1.24
C GLU A 96 -17.92 -1.25 1.21
N PRO A 97 -18.13 -0.09 1.86
CA PRO A 97 -19.43 0.57 1.82
C PRO A 97 -19.83 0.95 0.40
N GLY A 98 -21.03 0.55 -0.02
CA GLY A 98 -21.60 0.92 -1.32
C GLY A 98 -21.26 -0.01 -2.49
N ARG A 99 -20.72 -1.20 -2.19
CA ARG A 99 -20.56 -2.32 -3.14
C ARG A 99 -21.43 -3.51 -2.77
#